data_AF-A0A0F5ZPI6-F1
#
_entry.id   AF-A0A0F5ZPI6-F1
#
_cell.length_a   1.000
_cell.length_b   1.000
_cell.length_c   1.000
_cell.angle_alpha   90.00
_cell.angle_beta   90.00
_cell.angle_gamma   90.00
#
_symmetry.space_group_name_H-M   'P 1'
#
loop_
_entity.id
_entity.type
_entity.pdbx_description
1 polymer ?
#
loop_
_entity_poly.entity_id
_entity_poly.type
_entity_poly.pdbx_seq_one_letter_code
_entity_poly.pdbx_strand_id
1 'polypeptide(L)'
;MDVPYLLAIQLDSYREFLQAGASKDQFRDVGLHAAFNRYSRSSATPAMLPWSTSLSPGRAGFDVKECVLRGVTFAVPLRVKVRLIIFDKESSNKAIKDIKEQEVYMGESP
;
A
#
# COMPACT_ATOMS: atom_id res chain seq x y z
N MET A 1 25.61 -20.36 -20.56
CA MET A 1 24.58 -19.89 -19.62
C MET A 1 25.28 -18.97 -18.64
N ASP A 2 24.91 -17.70 -18.63
CA ASP A 2 25.46 -16.71 -17.70
C ASP A 2 24.91 -16.95 -16.29
N VAL A 3 25.75 -16.65 -15.30
CA VAL A 3 25.38 -16.79 -13.88
C VAL A 3 24.29 -15.76 -13.57
N PRO A 4 23.12 -16.18 -13.05
CA PRO A 4 22.05 -15.26 -12.73
C PRO A 4 22.44 -14.37 -11.55
N TYR A 5 21.81 -13.21 -11.47
CA TYR A 5 22.01 -12.29 -10.36
C TYR A 5 21.52 -12.93 -9.05
N LEU A 6 22.45 -13.27 -8.16
CA LEU A 6 22.18 -14.10 -6.96
C LEU A 6 21.23 -13.42 -5.96
N LEU A 7 21.11 -12.10 -6.02
CA LEU A 7 20.21 -11.31 -5.16
C LEU A 7 18.88 -10.96 -5.85
N ALA A 8 18.66 -11.42 -7.10
CA ALA A 8 17.46 -11.10 -7.87
C ALA A 8 16.21 -11.51 -7.11
N ILE A 9 16.18 -12.73 -6.56
CA ILE A 9 15.01 -13.27 -5.86
C ILE A 9 14.59 -12.37 -4.70
N GLN A 10 15.54 -11.88 -3.91
CA GLN A 10 15.24 -11.04 -2.75
C GLN A 10 14.73 -9.65 -3.18
N LEU A 11 15.40 -9.04 -4.15
CA LEU A 11 15.02 -7.72 -4.64
C LEU A 11 13.68 -7.74 -5.37
N ASP A 12 13.47 -8.74 -6.22
CA ASP A 12 12.29 -8.85 -7.05
C ASP A 12 11.07 -9.20 -6.20
N SER A 13 11.22 -10.10 -5.21
CA SER A 13 10.13 -10.39 -4.27
C SER A 13 9.69 -9.16 -3.47
N TYR A 14 10.64 -8.33 -3.01
CA TYR A 14 10.31 -7.14 -2.24
C TYR A 14 9.70 -6.03 -3.12
N ARG A 15 10.19 -5.87 -4.35
CA ARG A 15 9.59 -4.99 -5.36
C ARG A 15 8.17 -5.39 -5.72
N GLU A 16 7.92 -6.69 -5.91
CA GLU A 16 6.57 -7.21 -6.15
C GLU A 16 5.64 -7.01 -4.96
N PHE A 17 6.15 -7.14 -3.73
CA PHE A 17 5.39 -6.89 -2.52
C PHE A 17 4.93 -5.42 -2.40
N LEU A 18 5.84 -4.48 -2.66
CA LEU A 18 5.56 -3.04 -2.56
C LEU A 18 4.81 -2.47 -3.76
N GLN A 19 5.00 -3.05 -4.96
CA GLN A 19 4.51 -2.51 -6.25
C GLN A 19 4.85 -1.02 -6.45
N ALA A 20 5.99 -0.57 -5.92
CA ALA A 20 6.41 0.82 -5.97
C ALA A 20 6.63 1.26 -7.43
N GLY A 21 5.78 2.16 -7.94
CA GLY A 21 5.84 2.69 -9.30
C GLY A 21 4.83 2.09 -10.29
N ALA A 22 4.00 1.14 -9.87
CA ALA A 22 2.89 0.67 -10.70
C ALA A 22 1.81 1.76 -10.85
N SER A 23 1.37 2.01 -12.08
CA SER A 23 0.22 2.89 -12.34
C SER A 23 -1.09 2.20 -11.95
N LYS A 24 -2.18 2.95 -11.81
CA LYS A 24 -3.50 2.47 -11.33
C LYS A 24 -3.98 1.20 -12.04
N ASP A 25 -3.73 1.08 -13.34
CA ASP A 25 -4.13 -0.06 -14.18
C ASP A 25 -3.16 -1.27 -14.12
N GLN A 26 -2.00 -1.13 -13.47
CA GLN A 26 -0.98 -2.17 -13.37
C GLN A 26 -0.90 -2.81 -11.98
N PHE A 27 -1.73 -2.37 -11.03
CA PHE A 27 -1.79 -3.00 -9.72
C PHE A 27 -2.27 -4.43 -9.85
N ARG A 28 -1.39 -5.36 -9.46
CA ARG A 28 -1.72 -6.79 -9.38
C ARG A 28 -2.26 -7.08 -7.98
N ASP A 29 -3.14 -8.07 -7.86
CA ASP A 29 -3.68 -8.53 -6.57
C ASP A 29 -2.63 -9.36 -5.81
N VAL A 30 -1.48 -8.74 -5.52
CA VAL A 30 -0.33 -9.35 -4.83
C VAL A 30 0.24 -8.40 -3.77
N GLY A 31 0.95 -8.96 -2.80
CA GLY A 31 1.64 -8.18 -1.76
C GLY A 31 0.68 -7.34 -0.89
N LEU A 32 1.05 -6.07 -0.70
CA LEU A 32 0.32 -5.17 0.18
C LEU A 32 -1.10 -4.84 -0.36
N HIS A 33 -1.26 -4.75 -1.68
CA HIS A 33 -2.55 -4.51 -2.31
C HIS A 33 -3.54 -5.65 -2.03
N ALA A 34 -3.09 -6.91 -2.17
CA ALA A 34 -3.92 -8.08 -1.87
C ALA A 34 -4.36 -8.15 -0.42
N ALA A 35 -3.44 -7.84 0.51
CA ALA A 35 -3.74 -7.81 1.94
C ALA A 35 -4.85 -6.79 2.26
N PHE A 36 -4.76 -5.60 1.66
CA PHE A 36 -5.75 -4.55 1.82
C PHE A 36 -7.11 -4.90 1.18
N ASN A 37 -7.11 -5.50 -0.02
CA ASN A 37 -8.32 -5.97 -0.69
C ASN A 37 -9.03 -7.05 0.15
N ARG A 38 -8.27 -7.99 0.72
CA ARG A 38 -8.80 -9.03 1.61
C ARG A 38 -9.43 -8.45 2.88
N TYR A 39 -8.78 -7.47 3.50
CA TYR A 39 -9.33 -6.79 4.68
C TYR A 39 -10.61 -6.02 4.36
N SER A 40 -10.63 -5.28 3.24
CA SER A 40 -11.81 -4.53 2.76
C SER A 40 -13.05 -5.42 2.60
N ARG A 41 -12.87 -6.63 2.05
CA ARG A 41 -13.97 -7.60 1.89
C ARG A 41 -14.46 -8.22 3.20
N SER A 42 -13.60 -8.30 4.21
CA SER A 42 -13.95 -8.88 5.52
C SER A 42 -14.70 -7.90 6.41
N SER A 43 -14.58 -6.60 6.16
CA SER A 43 -15.26 -5.58 6.93
C SER A 43 -16.70 -5.42 6.43
N ALA A 44 -17.69 -5.68 7.29
CA ALA A 44 -19.12 -5.52 6.99
C ALA A 44 -19.56 -4.04 6.83
N THR A 45 -18.61 -3.09 6.83
CA THR A 45 -18.86 -1.66 6.65
C THR A 45 -18.79 -1.26 5.18
N PRO A 46 -19.59 -0.27 4.74
CA PRO A 46 -19.70 0.10 3.34
C PRO A 46 -18.34 0.50 2.74
N ALA A 47 -17.92 -0.30 1.75
CA ALA A 47 -16.92 -0.02 0.72
C ALA A 47 -15.80 0.96 1.10
N MET A 48 -14.99 0.58 2.08
CA MET A 48 -13.69 1.21 2.28
C MET A 48 -12.73 0.59 1.28
N LEU A 49 -12.58 1.22 0.10
CA LEU A 49 -11.69 0.75 -0.94
C LEU A 49 -10.33 1.44 -0.79
N PRO A 50 -9.26 0.69 -0.51
CA PRO A 50 -7.91 1.23 -0.60
C PRO A 50 -7.60 1.46 -2.08
N TRP A 51 -7.72 2.73 -2.50
CA TRP A 51 -7.67 3.14 -3.91
C TRP A 51 -6.24 3.30 -4.42
N SER A 52 -5.28 3.58 -3.52
CA SER A 52 -3.87 3.64 -3.88
C SER A 52 -3.01 3.60 -2.63
N THR A 53 -2.15 2.59 -2.53
CA THR A 53 -0.99 2.64 -1.64
C THR A 53 0.08 3.47 -2.34
N SER A 54 0.03 4.78 -2.18
CA SER A 54 1.20 5.60 -2.49
C SER A 54 2.17 5.42 -1.32
N LEU A 55 3.13 4.50 -1.43
CA LEU A 55 4.40 4.73 -0.74
C LEU A 55 4.90 6.06 -1.28
N SER A 56 4.67 7.15 -0.55
CA SER A 56 5.48 8.33 -0.78
C SER A 56 6.91 7.83 -0.60
N PRO A 57 7.79 8.00 -1.60
CA PRO A 57 9.22 7.80 -1.40
C PRO A 57 9.74 8.94 -0.49
N GLY A 58 9.08 9.14 0.66
CA GLY A 58 9.55 9.94 1.74
C GLY A 58 10.84 9.26 2.17
N ARG A 59 11.94 9.94 1.91
CA ARG A 59 13.29 9.51 2.30
C ARG A 59 13.19 9.00 3.73
N ALA A 60 13.69 7.77 3.97
CA ALA A 60 13.88 7.29 5.32
C ALA A 60 14.51 8.41 6.16
N GLY A 61 14.07 8.56 7.41
CA GLY A 61 14.51 9.68 8.25
C GLY A 61 16.03 9.73 8.44
N PHE A 62 16.70 8.60 8.20
CA PHE A 62 18.13 8.39 8.31
C PHE A 62 18.66 7.55 7.14
N ASP A 63 19.91 7.79 6.76
CA ASP A 63 20.60 6.92 5.80
C ASP A 63 20.91 5.56 6.43
N VAL A 64 21.12 4.51 5.61
CA VAL A 64 21.45 3.15 6.09
C VAL A 64 22.65 3.18 7.04
N LYS A 65 23.66 4.02 6.77
CA LYS A 65 24.83 4.15 7.65
C LYS A 65 24.47 4.71 9.02
N GLU A 66 23.58 5.70 9.07
CA GLU A 66 23.12 6.28 10.32
C GLU A 66 22.24 5.31 11.11
N CYS A 67 21.40 4.53 10.42
CA CYS A 67 20.60 3.47 11.03
C CYS A 67 21.48 2.45 11.76
N VAL A 68 22.57 2.00 11.11
CA VAL A 68 23.52 1.06 11.71
C VAL A 68 24.23 1.69 12.92
N LEU A 69 24.69 2.94 12.81
CA LEU A 69 25.40 3.63 13.90
C LEU A 69 24.52 3.88 15.13
N ARG A 70 23.23 4.18 14.92
CA ARG A 70 22.27 4.48 15.99
C ARG A 70 21.54 3.23 16.49
N GLY A 71 21.73 2.07 15.85
CA GLY A 71 21.01 0.84 16.17
C GLY A 71 19.50 0.94 15.91
N VAL A 72 19.09 1.74 14.91
CA VAL A 72 17.68 1.93 14.54
C VAL A 72 17.37 1.24 13.21
N THR A 73 16.10 0.89 13.00
CA THR A 73 15.66 0.25 11.75
C THR A 73 15.58 1.27 10.62
N PHE A 74 16.15 0.94 9.46
CA PHE A 74 15.91 1.70 8.24
C PHE A 74 14.50 1.42 7.77
N ALA A 75 13.60 2.39 7.92
CA ALA A 75 12.20 2.23 7.57
C ALA A 75 11.63 3.51 6.93
N VAL A 76 10.61 3.31 6.11
CA VAL A 76 9.89 4.37 5.40
C VAL A 76 8.44 4.44 5.91
N PRO A 77 7.90 5.64 6.19
CA PRO A 77 6.53 5.79 6.63
C PRO A 77 5.55 5.33 5.54
N LEU A 78 4.74 4.33 5.85
CA LEU A 78 3.69 3.82 4.98
C LEU A 78 2.43 4.66 5.14
N ARG A 79 2.06 5.38 4.08
CA ARG A 79 0.79 6.12 4.00
C ARG A 79 -0.09 5.53 2.92
N VAL A 80 -1.38 5.40 3.22
CA VAL A 80 -2.35 4.84 2.27
C VAL A 80 -3.48 5.83 2.10
N LYS A 81 -3.84 6.10 0.84
CA LYS A 81 -5.04 6.88 0.53
C LYS A 81 -6.23 5.95 0.46
N VAL A 82 -7.16 6.16 1.36
CA VAL A 82 -8.38 5.36 1.49
C VAL A 82 -9.56 6.20 1.04
N ARG A 83 -10.45 5.58 0.26
CA ARG A 83 -11.70 6.19 -0.19
C ARG A 83 -12.87 5.44 0.43
N LEU A 84 -13.71 6.15 1.16
CA LEU A 84 -14.95 5.64 1.72
C LEU A 84 -16.10 6.08 0.82
N ILE A 85 -16.80 5.10 0.22
CA ILE A 85 -17.97 5.36 -0.62
C ILE A 85 -19.21 5.00 0.19
N ILE A 86 -20.03 6.00 0.50
CA ILE A 86 -21.26 5.82 1.26
C ILE A 86 -22.41 5.68 0.25
N PHE A 87 -23.08 4.53 0.28
CA PHE A 87 -24.27 4.29 -0.53
C PHE A 87 -25.53 4.65 0.24
N ASP A 88 -26.50 5.26 -0.44
CA ASP A 88 -27.80 5.51 0.15
C ASP A 88 -28.60 4.20 0.25
N LYS A 89 -29.14 3.90 1.45
CA LYS A 89 -29.88 2.66 1.72
C LYS A 89 -31.33 2.70 1.24
N GLU A 90 -31.87 3.88 0.90
CA GLU A 90 -33.28 4.05 0.56
C GLU A 90 -33.56 4.07 -0.95
N SER A 91 -32.51 4.18 -1.78
CA SER A 91 -32.66 4.20 -3.24
C SER A 91 -32.37 2.83 -3.85
N SER A 92 -33.32 2.28 -4.61
CA SER A 92 -33.22 1.01 -5.33
C SER A 92 -32.03 0.93 -6.30
N ASN A 93 -31.42 2.06 -6.63
CA ASN A 93 -30.34 2.18 -7.60
C ASN A 93 -28.92 2.31 -6.99
N LYS A 94 -28.73 2.07 -5.68
CA LYS A 94 -27.43 2.24 -4.98
C LYS A 94 -26.74 3.55 -5.36
N ALA A 95 -27.47 4.67 -5.31
CA ALA A 95 -26.91 5.97 -5.63
C ALA A 95 -25.77 6.29 -4.65
N ILE A 96 -24.63 6.75 -5.19
CA ILE A 96 -23.48 7.18 -4.40
C ILE A 96 -23.87 8.46 -3.67
N LYS A 97 -23.89 8.44 -2.33
CA LYS A 97 -24.31 9.57 -1.50
C LYS A 97 -23.15 10.51 -1.20
N ASP A 98 -22.02 9.95 -0.81
CA ASP A 98 -20.85 10.72 -0.42
C ASP A 98 -19.58 9.92 -0.66
N ILE A 99 -18.50 10.64 -0.92
CA ILE A 99 -17.19 10.09 -1.17
C ILE A 99 -16.18 10.86 -0.32
N LYS A 100 -15.61 10.19 0.68
CA LYS A 100 -14.56 10.77 1.51
C LYS A 100 -13.22 10.13 1.19
N GLU A 101 -12.22 10.95 0.90
CA GLU A 101 -10.84 10.52 0.69
C GLU A 101 -9.97 11.02 1.84
N GLN A 102 -9.17 10.12 2.43
CA GLN A 102 -8.25 10.46 3.51
C GLN A 102 -6.93 9.71 3.36
N GLU A 103 -5.83 10.40 3.63
CA GLU A 103 -4.52 9.79 3.79
C GLU A 103 -4.36 9.33 5.24
N VAL A 104 -4.17 8.02 5.43
CA VAL A 104 -4.01 7.40 6.74
C VAL A 104 -2.59 6.87 6.87
N TYR A 105 -1.97 7.13 8.02
CA TYR A 105 -0.67 6.56 8.38
C TYR A 105 -0.87 5.14 8.91
N MET A 106 -0.20 4.17 8.26
CA MET A 106 -0.34 2.73 8.56
C MET A 106 0.86 2.16 9.33
N GLY A 107 1.88 2.97 9.61
CA GLY A 107 3.11 2.53 10.28
C GLY A 107 4.36 2.76 9.43
N GLU A 108 5.43 2.04 9.74
CA GLU A 108 6.71 2.10 9.02
C GLU A 108 7.02 0.75 8.37
N SER A 109 7.47 0.77 7.11
CA SER A 109 7.95 -0.42 6.40
C SER A 109 9.47 -0.42 6.37
N PRO A 110 10.14 -1.48 6.87
CA PRO A 110 11.57 -1.66 6.67
C PRO A 110 11.89 -2.00 5.20
#